data_AF-Q9VBL1-F1
#
_entry.id   AF-Q9VBL1-F1
#
_cell.length_a   1.000
_cell.length_b   1.000
_cell.length_c   1.000
_cell.angle_alpha   90.00
_cell.angle_beta   90.00
_cell.angle_gamma   90.00
#
_symmetry.space_group_name_H-M   'P 1'
#
loop_
_entity.id
_entity.type
_entity.pdbx_description
1 polymer ?
#
loop_
_entity_poly.entity_id
_entity_poly.type
_entity_poly.pdbx_seq_one_letter_code
_entity_poly.pdbx_strand_id
1 'polypeptide(L)'
;MSHGGAGGGLGAQTVGAGQLGGGAAAAGGGEYRELHWTVSSVMDSSRVSTCLISMLLIVYGSFRSLNIEQEAREREQKKRNESMTNLLTGEPVEKEPTDKFATLDTMHALCLPLGASISLLIMFFFFDSMQLLFAVCTAIIATVALAFLLLPMCQYIIRPCTDGKRFSFGFCGRFTAAELFSFTLSVSIVCIWVLTGHWLLMDAMGMGLCVAFIAFVRLPSLKVSTLLLTGLLIYDVFWVFLSSYIFSTNVMVKVATRPADNPVGIVARKLHLGGIVRDTPKLNLPGKLVFPSLHNTGHFSMLGLGDVVMPGLLLCFVLRYDAYKKAQGVTSDPTLSPPRGVGSRLTYFHCSLLGYFLGLLTATVSSEVFKAAQPALLYLVPFTLLPLLLMAYLKGDLRRMWSEPFIAQQPSKQLEV
;
A
#
# COMPACT_ATOMS: atom_id res chain seq x y z
N MET A 1 -61.44 -62.38 15.68
CA MET A 1 -61.40 -62.15 17.14
C MET A 1 -60.82 -60.76 17.34
N SER A 2 -61.62 -59.69 17.37
CA SER A 2 -62.57 -59.28 18.42
C SER A 2 -61.90 -58.31 19.41
N HIS A 3 -62.29 -57.02 19.28
CA HIS A 3 -62.38 -55.94 20.29
C HIS A 3 -61.10 -55.44 20.98
N GLY A 4 -60.92 -54.16 21.35
CA GLY A 4 -61.72 -52.93 21.51
C GLY A 4 -60.76 -51.88 22.14
N GLY A 5 -60.97 -50.57 22.30
CA GLY A 5 -62.04 -49.58 22.19
C GLY A 5 -61.34 -48.21 22.43
N ALA A 6 -61.68 -47.12 21.73
CA ALA A 6 -62.85 -46.24 21.90
C ALA A 6 -62.82 -45.33 23.16
N GLY A 7 -62.96 -44.01 22.90
CA GLY A 7 -63.21 -42.92 23.84
C GLY A 7 -62.37 -41.69 23.45
N GLY A 8 -62.84 -40.71 22.66
CA GLY A 8 -64.02 -39.83 22.83
C GLY A 8 -63.57 -38.55 23.55
N GLY A 9 -63.81 -37.30 23.15
CA GLY A 9 -64.64 -36.64 22.13
C GLY A 9 -64.95 -35.22 22.64
N LEU A 10 -65.13 -34.24 21.73
CA LEU A 10 -65.71 -32.88 21.92
C LEU A 10 -64.86 -31.86 22.71
N GLY A 11 -64.80 -30.56 22.43
CA GLY A 11 -65.44 -29.58 21.52
C GLY A 11 -64.52 -28.33 21.55
N ALA A 12 -64.76 -27.14 21.03
CA ALA A 12 -65.87 -26.47 20.35
C ALA A 12 -65.27 -25.19 19.72
N GLN A 13 -65.96 -24.61 18.74
CA GLN A 13 -65.65 -23.30 18.15
C GLN A 13 -65.64 -22.18 19.18
N THR A 14 -64.72 -21.22 19.02
CA THR A 14 -64.99 -19.82 19.39
C THR A 14 -64.35 -18.88 18.38
N VAL A 15 -65.23 -18.18 17.64
CA VAL A 15 -64.92 -17.00 16.85
C VAL A 15 -64.78 -15.82 17.80
N GLY A 16 -63.71 -15.02 17.65
CA GLY A 16 -63.50 -13.78 18.38
C GLY A 16 -62.77 -12.78 17.50
N ALA A 17 -63.51 -11.82 16.98
CA ALA A 17 -63.03 -10.71 16.17
C ALA A 17 -62.16 -9.73 16.98
N GLY A 18 -61.21 -9.10 16.31
CA GLY A 18 -60.71 -7.78 16.70
C GLY A 18 -59.18 -7.64 16.75
N GLN A 19 -58.56 -7.30 15.62
CA GLN A 19 -57.50 -6.30 15.58
C GLN A 19 -57.23 -5.83 14.14
N LEU A 20 -58.08 -4.89 13.71
CA LEU A 20 -57.71 -3.87 12.73
C LEU A 20 -56.80 -2.87 13.46
N GLY A 21 -55.57 -2.70 12.98
CA GLY A 21 -54.70 -1.61 13.42
C GLY A 21 -53.24 -2.02 13.59
N GLY A 22 -52.44 -1.88 12.53
CA GLY A 22 -50.99 -2.09 12.64
C GLY A 22 -50.23 -2.22 11.32
N GLY A 23 -50.73 -1.66 10.21
CA GLY A 23 -50.13 -1.83 8.87
C GLY A 23 -49.06 -0.82 8.47
N ALA A 24 -48.64 0.11 9.34
CA ALA A 24 -47.80 1.24 8.93
C ALA A 24 -46.45 1.40 9.64
N ALA A 25 -46.04 0.46 10.51
CA ALA A 25 -44.78 0.55 11.26
C ALA A 25 -43.70 -0.47 10.82
N ALA A 26 -44.00 -1.34 9.86
CA ALA A 26 -43.07 -2.42 9.45
C ALA A 26 -42.08 -2.01 8.33
N ALA A 27 -42.34 -0.93 7.59
CA ALA A 27 -41.49 -0.50 6.48
C ALA A 27 -40.18 0.15 6.95
N GLY A 28 -40.20 0.95 8.02
CA GLY A 28 -38.99 1.57 8.56
C GLY A 28 -38.08 0.58 9.29
N GLY A 29 -38.65 -0.35 10.05
CA GLY A 29 -37.88 -1.33 10.84
C GLY A 29 -37.05 -2.31 10.01
N GLY A 30 -37.49 -2.61 8.78
CA GLY A 30 -36.75 -3.46 7.84
C GLY A 30 -35.47 -2.79 7.35
N GLU A 31 -35.56 -1.55 6.87
CA GLU A 31 -34.40 -0.76 6.44
C GLU A 31 -33.43 -0.48 7.59
N TYR A 32 -33.92 -0.12 8.78
CA TYR A 32 -33.02 0.09 9.94
C TYR A 32 -32.33 -1.21 10.36
N ARG A 33 -33.00 -2.37 10.27
CA ARG A 33 -32.41 -3.66 10.63
C ARG A 33 -31.45 -4.19 9.57
N GLU A 34 -31.70 -3.91 8.28
CA GLU A 34 -30.73 -4.16 7.20
C GLU A 34 -29.53 -3.20 7.28
N LEU A 35 -29.73 -1.92 7.61
CA LEU A 35 -28.62 -0.99 7.86
C LEU A 35 -27.78 -1.44 9.05
N HIS A 36 -28.41 -1.90 10.13
CA HIS A 36 -27.69 -2.36 11.31
C HIS A 36 -26.97 -3.70 11.06
N TRP A 37 -27.56 -4.62 10.28
CA TRP A 37 -26.89 -5.85 9.85
C TRP A 37 -25.74 -5.59 8.88
N THR A 38 -25.91 -4.68 7.92
CA THR A 38 -24.83 -4.30 6.98
C THR A 38 -23.71 -3.58 7.70
N VAL A 39 -24.00 -2.67 8.65
CA VAL A 39 -22.98 -2.03 9.49
C VAL A 39 -22.27 -3.04 10.41
N SER A 40 -23.00 -3.97 11.04
CA SER A 40 -22.40 -5.03 11.86
C SER A 40 -21.62 -6.06 11.04
N SER A 41 -22.00 -6.32 9.79
CA SER A 41 -21.27 -7.21 8.85
C SER A 41 -20.04 -6.52 8.24
N VAL A 42 -20.11 -5.20 7.99
CA VAL A 42 -18.97 -4.37 7.54
C VAL A 42 -17.88 -4.31 8.61
N MET A 43 -18.26 -4.43 9.88
CA MET A 43 -17.35 -4.45 11.02
C MET A 43 -16.80 -5.85 11.34
N ASP A 44 -16.81 -6.78 10.37
CA ASP A 44 -16.09 -8.06 10.51
C ASP A 44 -14.63 -7.76 10.89
N SER A 45 -14.13 -8.48 11.91
CA SER A 45 -12.82 -8.24 12.51
C SER A 45 -11.70 -8.28 11.48
N SER A 46 -11.89 -9.03 10.38
CA SER A 46 -10.98 -9.13 9.24
C SER A 46 -10.89 -7.83 8.43
N ARG A 47 -12.02 -7.16 8.18
CA ARG A 47 -12.08 -5.91 7.39
C ARG A 47 -11.48 -4.76 8.17
N VAL A 48 -11.82 -4.67 9.46
CA VAL A 48 -11.24 -3.68 10.37
C VAL A 48 -9.72 -3.88 10.48
N SER A 49 -9.23 -5.12 10.62
CA SER A 49 -7.79 -5.37 10.67
C SER A 49 -7.10 -4.99 9.35
N THR A 50 -7.68 -5.29 8.19
CA THR A 50 -7.10 -4.87 6.90
C THR A 50 -7.00 -3.36 6.74
N CYS A 51 -8.04 -2.63 7.18
CA CYS A 51 -8.05 -1.16 7.18
C CYS A 51 -7.01 -0.57 8.14
N LEU A 52 -6.86 -1.15 9.34
CA LEU A 52 -5.86 -0.70 10.30
C LEU A 52 -4.44 -0.96 9.77
N ILE A 53 -4.20 -2.13 9.20
CA ILE A 53 -2.90 -2.50 8.65
C ILE A 53 -2.55 -1.60 7.47
N SER A 54 -3.47 -1.31 6.55
CA SER A 54 -3.21 -0.42 5.42
C SER A 54 -2.85 1.00 5.87
N MET A 55 -3.56 1.54 6.86
CA MET A 55 -3.21 2.83 7.47
C MET A 55 -1.82 2.81 8.12
N LEU A 56 -1.51 1.75 8.88
CA LEU A 56 -0.19 1.60 9.50
C LEU A 56 0.93 1.50 8.47
N LEU A 57 0.73 0.78 7.36
CA LEU A 57 1.70 0.68 6.27
C LEU A 57 1.96 2.04 5.61
N ILE A 58 0.90 2.82 5.35
CA ILE A 58 1.04 4.16 4.78
C ILE A 58 1.75 5.10 5.74
N VAL A 59 1.35 5.10 7.02
CA VAL A 59 1.95 5.94 8.05
C VAL A 59 3.43 5.59 8.21
N TYR A 60 3.75 4.31 8.44
CA TYR A 60 5.11 3.84 8.60
C TYR A 60 5.96 4.11 7.34
N GLY A 61 5.46 3.79 6.15
CA GLY A 61 6.14 4.06 4.88
C GLY A 61 6.41 5.54 4.67
N SER A 62 5.46 6.42 5.00
CA SER A 62 5.59 7.87 4.85
C SER A 62 6.61 8.45 5.82
N PHE A 63 6.55 8.08 7.11
CA PHE A 63 7.53 8.53 8.11
C PHE A 63 8.93 8.01 7.81
N ARG A 64 9.03 6.78 7.34
CA ARG A 64 10.31 6.19 6.93
C ARG A 64 10.90 6.91 5.73
N SER A 65 10.08 7.19 4.71
CA SER A 65 10.45 8.04 3.56
C SER A 65 11.00 9.40 4.01
N LEU A 66 10.34 10.04 4.98
CA LEU A 66 10.73 11.33 5.52
C LEU A 66 12.06 11.25 6.28
N ASN A 67 12.24 10.22 7.11
CA ASN A 67 13.48 10.01 7.87
C ASN A 67 14.68 9.79 6.93
N ILE A 68 14.51 9.01 5.86
CA ILE A 68 15.56 8.81 4.84
C ILE A 68 15.92 10.13 4.16
N GLU A 69 14.94 11.00 3.91
CA GLU A 69 15.18 12.32 3.32
C GLU A 69 15.92 13.27 4.28
N GLN A 70 15.56 13.26 5.56
CA GLN A 70 16.26 14.03 6.59
C GLN A 70 17.72 13.60 6.72
N GLU A 71 17.97 12.28 6.82
CA GLU A 71 19.33 11.74 6.86
C GLU A 71 20.14 12.10 5.60
N ALA A 72 19.51 12.09 4.42
CA ALA A 72 20.16 12.49 3.18
C ALA A 72 20.57 13.97 3.21
N ARG A 73 19.66 14.87 3.66
CA ARG A 73 19.95 16.30 3.80
C ARG A 73 21.05 16.58 4.81
N GLU A 74 21.04 15.90 5.96
CA GLU A 74 22.09 16.03 6.97
C GLU A 74 23.46 15.58 6.45
N ARG A 75 23.51 14.47 5.70
CA ARG A 75 24.74 14.00 5.05
C ARG A 75 25.24 14.99 3.99
N GLU A 76 24.34 15.58 3.19
CA GLU A 76 24.70 16.62 2.22
C GLU A 76 25.22 17.89 2.90
N GLN A 77 24.60 18.32 4.00
CA GLN A 77 25.05 19.48 4.77
C GLN A 77 26.40 19.23 5.43
N LYS A 78 26.62 18.03 5.98
CA LYS A 78 27.92 17.62 6.53
C LYS A 78 28.99 17.59 5.44
N LYS A 79 28.72 17.01 4.27
CA LYS A 79 29.62 17.02 3.11
C LYS A 79 29.92 18.43 2.62
N ARG A 80 28.93 19.34 2.63
CA ARG A 80 29.14 20.75 2.26
C ARG A 80 30.07 21.44 3.25
N ASN A 81 29.85 21.24 4.54
CA ASN A 81 30.72 21.79 5.59
C ASN A 81 32.13 21.21 5.49
N GLU A 82 32.27 19.90 5.30
CA GLU A 82 33.55 19.22 5.07
C GLU A 82 34.25 19.73 3.80
N SER A 83 33.53 19.90 2.69
CA SER A 83 34.10 20.46 1.45
C SER A 83 34.56 21.91 1.63
N MET A 84 33.85 22.70 2.43
CA MET A 84 34.26 24.08 2.74
C MET A 84 35.52 24.10 3.61
N THR A 85 35.61 23.19 4.59
CA THR A 85 36.83 22.97 5.36
C THR A 85 37.98 22.46 4.49
N ASN A 86 37.72 21.52 3.58
CA ASN A 86 38.72 20.95 2.69
C ASN A 86 39.22 21.94 1.63
N LEU A 87 38.37 22.89 1.19
CA LEU A 87 38.78 24.03 0.36
C LEU A 87 39.75 24.96 1.12
N LEU A 88 39.59 25.09 2.44
CA LEU A 88 40.51 25.85 3.29
C LEU A 88 41.83 25.08 3.55
N THR A 89 41.80 23.74 3.58
CA THR A 89 42.98 22.91 3.91
C THR A 89 43.68 22.25 2.72
N GLY A 90 43.12 22.32 1.51
CA GLY A 90 43.72 21.78 0.28
C GLY A 90 43.50 20.28 0.03
N GLU A 91 42.59 19.63 0.75
CA GLU A 91 42.33 18.17 0.64
C GLU A 91 41.34 17.84 -0.50
N PRO A 92 41.54 16.73 -1.26
CA PRO A 92 40.68 16.35 -2.37
C PRO A 92 39.28 15.88 -1.90
N VAL A 93 38.23 16.32 -2.61
CA VAL A 93 36.83 15.98 -2.31
C VAL A 93 36.37 14.78 -3.14
N GLU A 94 36.04 13.65 -2.48
CA GLU A 94 35.40 12.49 -3.12
C GLU A 94 33.95 12.80 -3.51
N LYS A 95 33.64 12.70 -4.81
CA LYS A 95 32.27 12.79 -5.33
C LYS A 95 31.63 11.40 -5.35
N GLU A 96 30.75 11.12 -4.40
CA GLU A 96 29.84 9.97 -4.46
C GLU A 96 28.60 10.28 -5.33
N PRO A 97 28.08 9.28 -6.08
CA PRO A 97 26.93 9.46 -6.97
C PRO A 97 25.64 9.77 -6.16
N THR A 98 24.89 10.76 -6.63
CA THR A 98 23.88 11.49 -5.84
C THR A 98 22.43 11.03 -6.02
N ASP A 99 22.14 10.02 -6.84
CA ASP A 99 20.75 9.64 -7.13
C ASP A 99 20.40 8.24 -6.62
N LYS A 100 19.97 8.16 -5.35
CA LYS A 100 19.43 6.92 -4.73
C LYS A 100 17.89 6.86 -4.71
N PHE A 101 17.21 7.82 -5.34
CA PHE A 101 15.75 7.94 -5.27
C PHE A 101 15.09 7.82 -6.64
N ALA A 102 14.06 6.98 -6.74
CA ALA A 102 13.25 6.87 -7.95
C ALA A 102 12.23 8.02 -7.95
N THR A 103 12.49 9.06 -8.73
CA THR A 103 11.52 10.15 -8.96
C THR A 103 10.56 9.76 -10.06
N LEU A 104 9.27 9.81 -9.76
CA LEU A 104 8.22 9.56 -10.75
C LEU A 104 7.91 10.88 -11.45
N ASP A 105 8.41 11.05 -12.65
CA ASP A 105 8.10 12.22 -13.47
C ASP A 105 6.75 12.05 -14.19
N THR A 106 6.24 13.13 -14.78
CA THR A 106 4.95 13.18 -15.50
C THR A 106 4.84 12.09 -16.56
N MET A 107 5.92 11.82 -17.31
CA MET A 107 5.95 10.77 -18.32
C MET A 107 5.86 9.37 -17.70
N HIS A 108 6.58 9.13 -16.60
CA HIS A 108 6.50 7.86 -15.87
C HIS A 108 5.11 7.65 -15.26
N ALA A 109 4.48 8.71 -14.73
CA ALA A 109 3.14 8.65 -14.17
C ALA A 109 2.06 8.28 -15.20
N LEU A 110 2.16 8.79 -16.44
CA LEU A 110 1.25 8.41 -17.52
C LEU A 110 1.57 7.04 -18.12
N CYS A 111 2.86 6.71 -18.23
CA CYS A 111 3.31 5.42 -18.75
C CYS A 111 2.93 4.27 -17.81
N LEU A 112 2.81 4.49 -16.50
CA LEU A 112 2.51 3.44 -15.54
C LEU A 112 1.15 2.74 -15.79
N PRO A 113 -0.01 3.44 -15.88
CA PRO A 113 -1.28 2.79 -16.24
C PRO A 113 -1.29 2.12 -17.62
N LEU A 114 -0.60 2.74 -18.60
CA LEU A 114 -0.51 2.19 -19.97
C LEU A 114 0.33 0.91 -20.00
N GLY A 115 1.51 0.93 -19.37
CA GLY A 115 2.39 -0.21 -19.23
C GLY A 115 1.74 -1.34 -18.42
N ALA A 116 1.02 -1.01 -17.35
CA ALA A 116 0.22 -1.98 -16.60
C ALA A 116 -0.87 -2.63 -17.48
N SER A 117 -1.50 -1.87 -18.38
CA SER A 117 -2.51 -2.40 -19.32
C SER A 117 -1.89 -3.38 -20.33
N ILE A 118 -0.76 -3.00 -20.92
CA ILE A 118 -0.03 -3.86 -21.86
C ILE A 118 0.45 -5.14 -21.15
N SER A 119 1.02 -5.00 -19.95
CA SER A 119 1.50 -6.13 -19.15
C SER A 119 0.35 -7.07 -18.75
N LEU A 120 -0.81 -6.54 -18.37
CA LEU A 120 -2.00 -7.33 -18.02
C LEU A 120 -2.49 -8.13 -19.24
N LEU A 121 -2.55 -7.52 -20.43
CA LEU A 121 -2.90 -8.21 -21.67
C LEU A 121 -1.92 -9.32 -22.03
N ILE A 122 -0.62 -9.05 -21.93
CA ILE A 122 0.42 -10.06 -22.17
C ILE A 122 0.24 -11.22 -21.18
N MET A 123 -0.01 -10.93 -19.90
CA MET A 123 -0.25 -11.98 -18.89
C MET A 123 -1.56 -12.73 -19.11
N PHE A 124 -2.59 -12.10 -19.67
CA PHE A 124 -3.83 -12.77 -20.01
C PHE A 124 -3.67 -13.80 -21.14
N PHE A 125 -2.95 -13.44 -22.21
CA PHE A 125 -2.72 -14.34 -23.36
C PHE A 125 -1.60 -15.35 -23.12
N PHE A 126 -0.52 -14.97 -22.44
CA PHE A 126 0.69 -15.78 -22.27
C PHE A 126 0.94 -16.18 -20.80
N PHE A 127 -0.15 -16.43 -20.05
CA PHE A 127 -0.08 -16.70 -18.60
C PHE A 127 0.94 -17.78 -18.25
N ASP A 128 0.85 -18.95 -18.90
CA ASP A 128 1.68 -20.12 -18.57
C ASP A 128 3.18 -19.89 -18.82
N SER A 129 3.51 -19.04 -19.81
CA SER A 129 4.91 -18.70 -20.12
C SER A 129 5.46 -17.58 -19.23
N MET A 130 4.62 -16.61 -18.85
CA MET A 130 5.06 -15.39 -18.15
C MET A 130 4.97 -15.49 -16.63
N GLN A 131 4.16 -16.40 -16.08
CA GLN A 131 3.97 -16.56 -14.64
C GLN A 131 5.28 -16.82 -13.88
N LEU A 132 6.19 -17.62 -14.45
CA LEU A 132 7.48 -17.94 -13.84
C LEU A 132 8.38 -16.71 -13.75
N LEU A 133 8.47 -15.96 -14.86
CA LEU A 133 9.25 -14.72 -14.90
C LEU A 133 8.75 -13.74 -13.85
N PHE A 134 7.43 -13.55 -13.76
CA PHE A 134 6.84 -12.65 -12.79
C PHE A 134 7.06 -13.11 -11.34
N ALA A 135 6.97 -14.42 -11.06
CA ALA A 135 7.26 -14.98 -9.75
C ALA A 135 8.73 -14.77 -9.34
N VAL A 136 9.68 -15.02 -10.24
CA VAL A 136 11.11 -14.81 -9.99
C VAL A 136 11.42 -13.33 -9.77
N CYS A 137 10.94 -12.44 -10.66
CA CYS A 137 11.12 -11.00 -10.48
C CYS A 137 10.53 -10.53 -9.15
N THR A 138 9.34 -11.00 -8.79
CA THR A 138 8.70 -10.62 -7.54
C THR A 138 9.49 -11.12 -6.33
N ALA A 139 10.04 -12.33 -6.36
CA ALA A 139 10.90 -12.84 -5.29
C ALA A 139 12.18 -12.01 -5.12
N ILE A 140 12.81 -11.59 -6.23
CA ILE A 140 14.00 -10.71 -6.20
C ILE A 140 13.65 -9.35 -5.59
N ILE A 141 12.58 -8.71 -6.08
CA ILE A 141 12.15 -7.40 -5.57
C ILE A 141 11.76 -7.50 -4.10
N ALA A 142 11.06 -8.57 -3.68
CA ALA A 142 10.70 -8.82 -2.30
C ALA A 142 11.95 -8.99 -1.41
N THR A 143 12.98 -9.69 -1.91
CA THR A 143 14.25 -9.86 -1.20
C THR A 143 14.92 -8.51 -0.96
N VAL A 144 15.00 -7.65 -1.97
CA VAL A 144 15.61 -6.32 -1.85
C VAL A 144 14.79 -5.44 -0.90
N ALA A 145 13.46 -5.43 -1.05
CA ALA A 145 12.56 -4.65 -0.20
C ALA A 145 12.64 -5.06 1.27
N LEU A 146 12.68 -6.36 1.54
CA LEU A 146 12.74 -6.90 2.90
C LEU A 146 14.13 -6.71 3.52
N ALA A 147 15.21 -6.87 2.75
CA ALA A 147 16.57 -6.55 3.21
C ALA A 147 16.66 -5.08 3.64
N PHE A 148 16.09 -4.18 2.82
CA PHE A 148 16.00 -2.78 3.19
C PHE A 148 15.19 -2.57 4.47
N LEU A 149 14.04 -3.23 4.64
CA LEU A 149 13.21 -3.11 5.85
C LEU A 149 13.88 -3.61 7.12
N LEU A 150 14.66 -4.68 7.00
CA LEU A 150 15.39 -5.28 8.11
C LEU A 150 16.66 -4.50 8.47
N LEU A 151 17.23 -3.74 7.54
CA LEU A 151 18.48 -2.99 7.74
C LEU A 151 18.53 -2.16 9.04
N PRO A 152 17.56 -1.28 9.38
CA PRO A 152 17.60 -0.52 10.62
C PRO A 152 17.55 -1.42 11.87
N MET A 153 16.80 -2.53 11.82
CA MET A 153 16.74 -3.51 12.92
C MET A 153 18.07 -4.24 13.08
N CYS A 154 18.69 -4.65 11.98
CA CYS A 154 20.00 -5.30 11.98
C CYS A 154 21.10 -4.34 12.45
N GLN A 155 21.05 -3.08 12.04
CA GLN A 155 21.96 -2.04 12.52
C GLN A 155 21.83 -1.82 14.03
N TYR A 156 20.60 -1.83 14.56
CA TYR A 156 20.36 -1.75 16.00
C TYR A 156 20.91 -2.95 16.75
N ILE A 157 20.65 -4.17 16.26
CA ILE A 157 21.09 -5.43 16.89
C ILE A 157 22.63 -5.59 16.86
N ILE A 158 23.29 -5.15 15.79
CA ILE A 158 24.74 -5.32 15.59
C ILE A 158 25.54 -4.15 16.21
N ARG A 159 24.87 -3.04 16.58
CA ARG A 159 25.47 -1.87 17.23
C ARG A 159 26.32 -2.19 18.48
N PRO A 160 25.96 -3.15 19.36
CA PRO A 160 26.78 -3.53 20.51
C PRO A 160 28.02 -4.36 20.13
N CYS A 161 28.02 -4.97 18.94
CA CYS A 161 28.98 -6.01 18.56
C CYS A 161 30.01 -5.56 17.50
N THR A 162 29.87 -4.36 16.91
CA THR A 162 30.74 -3.90 15.81
C THR A 162 31.48 -2.62 16.15
N ASP A 163 32.80 -2.73 16.20
CA ASP A 163 33.75 -1.66 16.50
C ASP A 163 34.10 -0.81 15.26
N GLY A 164 33.10 -0.48 14.44
CA GLY A 164 33.25 0.42 13.28
C GLY A 164 34.08 -0.10 12.09
N LYS A 165 34.60 -1.33 12.12
CA LYS A 165 35.38 -1.90 11.00
C LYS A 165 34.47 -2.27 9.82
N ARG A 166 34.58 -1.50 8.73
CA ARG A 166 33.95 -1.82 7.43
C ARG A 166 34.77 -2.92 6.73
N PHE A 167 34.17 -4.07 6.48
CA PHE A 167 34.80 -5.13 5.69
C PHE A 167 34.71 -4.77 4.20
N SER A 168 35.84 -4.76 3.52
CA SER A 168 35.93 -4.48 2.08
C SER A 168 36.05 -5.82 1.34
N PHE A 169 35.08 -6.14 0.49
CA PHE A 169 35.18 -7.29 -0.41
C PHE A 169 35.62 -6.76 -1.78
N GLY A 170 36.81 -7.19 -2.25
CA GLY A 170 37.55 -6.60 -3.38
C GLY A 170 36.86 -6.63 -4.75
N PHE A 171 35.62 -7.11 -4.87
CA PHE A 171 34.86 -7.13 -6.12
C PHE A 171 33.50 -6.41 -6.03
N CYS A 172 33.06 -5.95 -4.84
CA CYS A 172 31.70 -5.41 -4.67
C CYS A 172 31.61 -4.25 -3.65
N GLY A 173 32.71 -3.56 -3.34
CA GLY A 173 32.69 -2.35 -2.51
C GLY A 173 32.71 -2.59 -1.00
N ARG A 174 32.52 -1.51 -0.23
CA ARG A 174 32.53 -1.51 1.24
C ARG A 174 31.13 -1.84 1.75
N PHE A 175 30.93 -3.04 2.29
CA PHE A 175 29.66 -3.43 2.91
C PHE A 175 29.74 -3.36 4.43
N THR A 176 28.68 -2.85 5.04
CA THR A 176 28.50 -2.89 6.50
C THR A 176 28.07 -4.30 6.90
N ALA A 177 28.56 -4.83 8.02
CA ALA A 177 28.15 -6.16 8.52
C ALA A 177 26.62 -6.27 8.67
N ALA A 178 25.95 -5.17 9.04
CA ALA A 178 24.50 -5.08 9.11
C ALA A 178 23.80 -5.21 7.74
N GLU A 179 24.41 -4.72 6.66
CA GLU A 179 23.86 -4.86 5.31
C GLU A 179 23.92 -6.33 4.87
N LEU A 180 25.07 -6.98 5.05
CA LEU A 180 25.23 -8.41 4.72
C LEU A 180 24.29 -9.29 5.53
N PHE A 181 24.16 -9.01 6.84
CA PHE A 181 23.27 -9.76 7.72
C PHE A 181 21.80 -9.58 7.34
N SER A 182 21.37 -8.33 7.08
CA SER A 182 20.00 -8.04 6.65
C SER A 182 19.65 -8.67 5.29
N PHE A 183 20.59 -8.68 4.36
CA PHE A 183 20.44 -9.33 3.06
C PHE A 183 20.32 -10.86 3.20
N THR A 184 21.19 -11.47 4.01
CA THR A 184 21.18 -12.92 4.25
C THR A 184 19.85 -13.35 4.89
N LEU A 185 19.39 -12.62 5.92
CA LEU A 185 18.12 -12.88 6.59
C LEU A 185 16.93 -12.76 5.61
N SER A 186 16.94 -11.72 4.76
CA SER A 186 15.92 -11.54 3.73
C SER A 186 15.87 -12.70 2.74
N VAL A 187 17.02 -13.14 2.21
CA VAL A 187 17.11 -14.30 1.32
C VAL A 187 16.57 -15.56 2.01
N SER A 188 16.90 -15.77 3.29
CA SER A 188 16.36 -16.90 4.06
C SER A 188 14.84 -16.86 4.17
N ILE A 189 14.24 -15.70 4.49
CA ILE A 189 12.77 -15.55 4.57
C ILE A 189 12.12 -15.85 3.23
N VAL A 190 12.63 -15.28 2.14
CA VAL A 190 12.08 -15.50 0.80
C VAL A 190 12.23 -16.97 0.38
N CYS A 191 13.37 -17.60 0.68
CA CYS A 191 13.58 -19.03 0.41
C CYS A 191 12.58 -19.91 1.18
N ILE A 192 12.39 -19.64 2.48
CA ILE A 192 11.38 -20.35 3.30
C ILE A 192 9.98 -20.15 2.71
N TRP A 193 9.65 -18.95 2.23
CA TRP A 193 8.36 -18.69 1.58
C TRP A 193 8.20 -19.51 0.29
N VAL A 194 9.22 -19.52 -0.58
CA VAL A 194 9.18 -20.30 -1.82
C VAL A 194 9.00 -21.79 -1.54
N LEU A 195 9.60 -22.31 -0.46
CA LEU A 195 9.48 -23.72 -0.08
C LEU A 195 8.14 -24.05 0.61
N THR A 196 7.68 -23.19 1.52
CA THR A 196 6.51 -23.48 2.38
C THR A 196 5.18 -22.97 1.81
N GLY A 197 5.21 -21.94 0.96
CA GLY A 197 4.01 -21.24 0.49
C GLY A 197 3.18 -20.62 1.62
N HIS A 198 3.77 -20.36 2.80
CA HIS A 198 3.00 -19.93 3.96
C HIS A 198 2.41 -18.53 3.79
N TRP A 199 1.12 -18.37 4.06
CA TRP A 199 0.36 -17.12 3.89
C TRP A 199 0.96 -15.95 4.69
N LEU A 200 1.40 -16.19 5.93
CA LEU A 200 2.01 -15.15 6.77
C LEU A 200 3.28 -14.57 6.15
N LEU A 201 4.11 -15.42 5.53
CA LEU A 201 5.36 -14.99 4.89
C LEU A 201 5.06 -14.22 3.60
N MET A 202 4.03 -14.63 2.86
CA MET A 202 3.52 -13.88 1.71
C MET A 202 3.05 -12.48 2.11
N ASP A 203 2.27 -12.36 3.18
CA ASP A 203 1.81 -11.07 3.70
C ASP A 203 2.96 -10.22 4.23
N ALA A 204 3.93 -10.80 4.94
CA ALA A 204 5.11 -10.10 5.42
C ALA A 204 5.94 -9.50 4.27
N MET A 205 6.15 -10.27 3.19
CA MET A 205 6.81 -9.78 1.99
C MET A 205 5.99 -8.71 1.27
N GLY A 206 4.66 -8.90 1.16
CA GLY A 206 3.75 -7.89 0.60
C GLY A 206 3.83 -6.57 1.37
N MET A 207 3.70 -6.62 2.70
CA MET A 207 3.87 -5.44 3.56
C MET A 207 5.24 -4.78 3.37
N GLY A 208 6.31 -5.57 3.27
CA GLY A 208 7.66 -5.08 2.99
C GLY A 208 7.79 -4.38 1.64
N LEU A 209 7.23 -4.97 0.58
CA LEU A 209 7.15 -4.38 -0.76
C LEU A 209 6.37 -3.06 -0.75
N CYS A 210 5.22 -3.04 -0.08
CA CYS A 210 4.38 -1.84 0.06
C CYS A 210 5.16 -0.69 0.73
N VAL A 211 5.77 -0.97 1.88
CA VAL A 211 6.56 0.03 2.62
C VAL A 211 7.76 0.49 1.82
N ALA A 212 8.50 -0.43 1.17
CA ALA A 212 9.66 -0.08 0.36
C ALA A 212 9.27 0.83 -0.82
N PHE A 213 8.16 0.52 -1.49
CA PHE A 213 7.68 1.34 -2.60
C PHE A 213 7.29 2.75 -2.14
N ILE A 214 6.53 2.87 -1.04
CA ILE A 214 6.16 4.18 -0.45
C ILE A 214 7.40 4.96 0.03
N ALA A 215 8.41 4.25 0.54
CA ALA A 215 9.64 4.85 1.06
C ALA A 215 10.52 5.45 -0.06
N PHE A 216 10.70 4.73 -1.17
CA PHE A 216 11.67 5.07 -2.22
C PHE A 216 11.11 5.85 -3.39
N VAL A 217 9.84 5.61 -3.77
CA VAL A 217 9.22 6.31 -4.89
C VAL A 217 8.86 7.72 -4.44
N ARG A 218 9.37 8.71 -5.17
CA ARG A 218 9.16 10.13 -4.87
C ARG A 218 8.30 10.77 -5.94
N LEU A 219 7.19 11.36 -5.50
CA LEU A 219 6.39 12.24 -6.33
C LEU A 219 6.96 13.66 -6.22
N PRO A 220 7.32 14.31 -7.34
CA PRO A 220 7.95 15.64 -7.31
C PRO A 220 6.94 16.73 -6.99
N SER A 221 5.68 16.60 -7.43
CA SER A 221 4.64 17.63 -7.25
C SER A 221 3.23 17.03 -7.13
N LEU A 222 2.28 17.83 -6.65
CA LEU A 222 0.88 17.42 -6.56
C LEU A 222 0.28 17.19 -7.95
N LYS A 223 0.73 17.93 -8.97
CA LYS A 223 0.34 17.70 -10.38
C LYS A 223 0.67 16.29 -10.83
N VAL A 224 1.87 15.78 -10.52
CA VAL A 224 2.23 14.41 -10.92
C VAL A 224 1.42 13.37 -10.15
N SER A 225 1.19 13.61 -8.86
CA SER A 225 0.34 12.73 -8.03
C SER A 225 -1.11 12.65 -8.54
N THR A 226 -1.71 13.80 -8.83
CA THR A 226 -3.08 13.89 -9.37
C THR A 226 -3.20 13.22 -10.73
N LEU A 227 -2.21 13.40 -11.62
CA LEU A 227 -2.16 12.73 -12.92
C LEU A 227 -2.02 11.22 -12.77
N LEU A 228 -1.12 10.74 -11.91
CA LEU A 228 -0.94 9.31 -11.63
C LEU A 228 -2.24 8.67 -11.12
N LEU A 229 -2.84 9.24 -10.06
CA LEU A 229 -4.05 8.71 -9.44
C LEU A 229 -5.26 8.75 -10.38
N THR A 230 -5.40 9.80 -11.18
CA THR A 230 -6.47 9.90 -12.18
C THR A 230 -6.26 8.90 -13.31
N GLY A 231 -5.03 8.71 -13.77
CA GLY A 231 -4.69 7.68 -14.78
C GLY A 231 -4.97 6.27 -14.28
N LEU A 232 -4.65 5.98 -13.02
CA LEU A 232 -4.94 4.70 -12.37
C LEU A 232 -6.44 4.50 -12.12
N LEU A 233 -7.19 5.56 -11.79
CA LEU A 233 -8.64 5.52 -11.71
C LEU A 233 -9.27 5.11 -13.05
N ILE A 234 -8.84 5.75 -14.15
CA ILE A 234 -9.31 5.42 -15.51
C ILE A 234 -8.95 3.97 -15.85
N TYR A 235 -7.73 3.54 -15.52
CA TYR A 235 -7.29 2.16 -15.69
C TYR A 235 -8.19 1.16 -14.96
N ASP A 236 -8.51 1.41 -13.68
CA ASP A 236 -9.29 0.49 -12.85
C ASP A 236 -10.74 0.39 -13.38
N VAL A 237 -11.35 1.53 -13.73
CA VAL A 237 -12.69 1.57 -14.34
C VAL A 237 -12.71 0.83 -15.69
N PHE A 238 -11.71 1.05 -16.54
CA PHE A 238 -11.61 0.37 -17.83
C PHE A 238 -11.49 -1.15 -17.65
N TRP A 239 -10.57 -1.61 -16.80
CA TRP A 239 -10.29 -3.04 -16.65
C TRP A 239 -11.34 -3.79 -15.83
N VAL A 240 -12.01 -3.13 -14.88
CA VAL A 240 -13.06 -3.78 -14.08
C VAL A 240 -14.41 -3.80 -14.81
N PHE A 241 -14.81 -2.71 -15.46
CA PHE A 241 -16.14 -2.66 -16.08
C PHE A 241 -16.11 -2.88 -17.60
N LEU A 242 -15.20 -2.22 -18.31
CA LEU A 242 -15.21 -2.23 -19.78
C LEU A 242 -14.55 -3.48 -20.37
N SER A 243 -13.59 -4.11 -19.68
CA SER A 243 -12.91 -5.31 -20.17
C SER A 243 -13.86 -6.49 -20.40
N SER A 244 -14.88 -6.64 -19.55
CA SER A 244 -15.92 -7.66 -19.72
C SER A 244 -16.75 -7.48 -20.98
N TYR A 245 -16.98 -6.23 -21.39
CA TYR A 245 -17.74 -5.95 -22.61
C TYR A 245 -16.96 -6.30 -23.89
N ILE A 246 -15.63 -6.11 -23.87
CA ILE A 246 -14.77 -6.32 -25.04
C ILE A 246 -14.29 -7.77 -25.14
N PHE A 247 -13.94 -8.41 -24.02
CA PHE A 247 -13.31 -9.75 -23.98
C PHE A 247 -14.23 -10.85 -23.45
N SER A 248 -15.52 -10.56 -23.27
CA SER A 248 -16.56 -11.43 -22.68
C SER A 248 -16.20 -12.02 -21.31
N THR A 249 -15.11 -11.56 -20.69
CA THR A 249 -14.60 -11.98 -19.38
C THR A 249 -13.84 -10.83 -18.72
N ASN A 250 -13.93 -10.72 -17.39
CA ASN A 250 -13.15 -9.77 -16.60
C ASN A 250 -11.66 -10.17 -16.62
N VAL A 251 -10.88 -9.54 -17.50
CA VAL A 251 -9.46 -9.88 -17.72
C VAL A 251 -8.66 -9.71 -16.43
N MET A 252 -8.87 -8.61 -15.71
CA MET A 252 -8.19 -8.32 -14.45
C MET A 252 -8.48 -9.38 -13.38
N VAL A 253 -9.74 -9.76 -13.20
CA VAL A 253 -10.13 -10.79 -12.23
C VAL A 253 -9.57 -12.15 -12.65
N LYS A 254 -9.70 -12.53 -13.93
CA LYS A 254 -9.21 -13.81 -14.44
C LYS A 254 -7.70 -13.97 -14.23
N VAL A 255 -6.94 -12.90 -14.44
CA VAL A 255 -5.49 -12.88 -14.23
C VAL A 255 -5.15 -12.90 -12.73
N ALA A 256 -5.87 -12.12 -11.92
CA ALA A 256 -5.63 -12.05 -10.47
C ALA A 256 -6.02 -13.32 -9.71
N THR A 257 -6.97 -14.10 -10.21
CA THR A 257 -7.42 -15.34 -9.56
C THR A 257 -6.63 -16.58 -9.98
N ARG A 258 -5.77 -16.49 -11.00
CA ARG A 258 -4.97 -17.62 -11.45
C ARG A 258 -3.75 -17.79 -10.53
N PRO A 259 -3.64 -18.89 -9.78
CA PRO A 259 -2.47 -19.13 -8.94
C PRO A 259 -1.26 -19.42 -9.84
N ALA A 260 -0.11 -18.86 -9.47
CA ALA A 260 1.13 -19.11 -10.19
C ALA A 260 1.76 -20.44 -9.74
N ASP A 261 2.33 -21.17 -10.69
CA ASP A 261 3.13 -22.34 -10.38
C ASP A 261 4.41 -21.96 -9.63
N ASN A 262 4.82 -22.82 -8.69
CA ASN A 262 6.01 -22.57 -7.89
C ASN A 262 7.28 -22.67 -8.75
N PRO A 263 8.17 -21.64 -8.73
CA PRO A 263 9.41 -21.67 -9.52
C PRO A 263 10.28 -22.88 -9.19
N VAL A 264 10.34 -23.29 -7.91
CA VAL A 264 11.11 -24.47 -7.48
C VAL A 264 10.52 -25.75 -8.03
N GLY A 265 9.19 -25.86 -8.08
CA GLY A 265 8.50 -27.02 -8.65
C GLY A 265 8.74 -27.17 -10.15
N ILE A 266 8.76 -26.06 -10.89
CA ILE A 266 9.05 -26.06 -12.34
C ILE A 266 10.51 -26.43 -12.60
N VAL A 267 11.45 -25.83 -11.85
CA VAL A 267 12.89 -26.12 -11.99
C VAL A 267 13.21 -27.56 -11.60
N ALA A 268 12.60 -28.09 -10.53
CA ALA A 268 12.77 -29.48 -10.13
C ALA A 268 12.26 -30.47 -11.19
N ARG A 269 11.11 -30.19 -11.83
CA ARG A 269 10.59 -30.98 -12.97
C ARG A 269 11.51 -30.89 -14.19
N LYS A 270 12.00 -29.70 -14.54
CA LYS A 270 12.95 -29.47 -15.64
C LYS A 270 14.29 -30.20 -15.43
N LEU A 271 14.75 -30.33 -14.19
CA LEU A 271 16.00 -30.97 -13.82
C LEU A 271 15.86 -32.47 -13.49
N HIS A 272 14.68 -33.08 -13.70
CA HIS A 272 14.41 -34.49 -13.39
C HIS A 272 14.73 -34.90 -11.93
N LEU A 273 14.76 -33.95 -10.98
CA LEU A 273 14.96 -34.20 -9.55
C LEU A 273 13.64 -34.65 -8.87
N GLY A 274 12.95 -35.61 -9.48
CA GLY A 274 11.59 -36.04 -9.10
C GLY A 274 11.45 -36.70 -7.71
N GLY A 275 12.55 -36.88 -6.98
CA GLY A 275 12.56 -37.57 -5.68
C GLY A 275 12.41 -36.67 -4.45
N ILE A 276 12.71 -35.36 -4.52
CA ILE A 276 12.86 -34.52 -3.32
C ILE A 276 11.66 -33.61 -3.04
N VAL A 277 10.86 -33.22 -4.05
CA VAL A 277 9.77 -32.26 -3.85
C VAL A 277 8.53 -32.69 -4.65
N ARG A 278 7.70 -33.56 -4.06
CA ARG A 278 6.60 -34.21 -4.77
C ARG A 278 5.30 -33.38 -4.81
N ASP A 279 5.14 -32.42 -3.91
CA ASP A 279 4.00 -31.51 -3.87
C ASP A 279 4.47 -30.09 -3.48
N THR A 280 4.81 -29.27 -4.48
CA THR A 280 5.07 -27.83 -4.21
C THR A 280 3.73 -27.10 -4.16
N PRO A 281 3.45 -26.32 -3.08
CA PRO A 281 2.24 -25.51 -3.02
C PRO A 281 2.27 -24.46 -4.14
N LYS A 282 1.11 -24.22 -4.75
CA LYS A 282 0.94 -23.13 -5.73
C LYS A 282 1.15 -21.79 -5.00
N LEU A 283 1.90 -20.88 -5.60
CA LEU A 283 2.25 -19.62 -4.97
C LEU A 283 1.27 -18.54 -5.42
N ASN A 284 0.68 -17.87 -4.45
CA ASN A 284 0.03 -16.59 -4.66
C ASN A 284 1.11 -15.53 -4.67
N LEU A 285 1.16 -14.74 -5.75
CA LEU A 285 2.12 -13.65 -5.89
C LEU A 285 1.82 -12.59 -4.82
N PRO A 286 2.83 -11.99 -4.16
CA PRO A 286 2.65 -11.03 -3.05
C PRO A 286 2.06 -9.66 -3.46
N GLY A 287 1.27 -9.59 -4.53
CA GLY A 287 0.50 -8.41 -4.94
C GLY A 287 -0.82 -8.23 -4.20
N LYS A 288 -1.14 -9.13 -3.27
CA LYS A 288 -2.36 -9.15 -2.48
C LYS A 288 -2.05 -9.57 -1.04
N LEU A 289 -2.59 -8.84 -0.07
CA LEU A 289 -2.58 -9.23 1.33
C LEU A 289 -3.79 -10.11 1.66
N VAL A 290 -3.58 -11.17 2.43
CA VAL A 290 -4.55 -12.22 2.73
C VAL A 290 -4.65 -12.41 4.24
N PHE A 291 -5.63 -11.74 4.85
CA PHE A 291 -5.83 -11.86 6.29
C PHE A 291 -6.89 -12.92 6.62
N PRO A 292 -6.59 -13.90 7.48
CA PRO A 292 -7.60 -14.85 7.95
C PRO A 292 -8.63 -14.12 8.81
N SER A 293 -9.93 -14.35 8.55
CA SER A 293 -10.98 -13.82 9.44
C SER A 293 -10.99 -14.59 10.76
N LEU A 294 -10.93 -13.85 11.88
CA LEU A 294 -10.92 -14.41 13.23
C LEU A 294 -12.23 -15.13 13.60
N HIS A 295 -13.32 -14.81 12.91
CA HIS A 295 -14.66 -15.27 13.27
C HIS A 295 -15.24 -16.33 12.32
N ASN A 296 -14.63 -16.55 11.15
CA ASN A 296 -15.12 -17.52 10.18
C ASN A 296 -13.95 -18.25 9.51
N THR A 297 -13.74 -19.51 9.89
CA THR A 297 -12.67 -20.38 9.37
C THR A 297 -12.92 -20.67 7.88
N GLY A 298 -12.33 -19.87 7.00
CA GLY A 298 -12.40 -20.09 5.55
C GLY A 298 -12.58 -18.82 4.69
N HIS A 299 -12.97 -17.70 5.29
CA HIS A 299 -13.06 -16.42 4.57
C HIS A 299 -11.79 -15.59 4.81
N PHE A 300 -11.08 -15.28 3.72
CA PHE A 300 -9.91 -14.42 3.73
C PHE A 300 -10.27 -13.03 3.21
N SER A 301 -9.91 -11.99 3.96
CA SER A 301 -10.00 -10.62 3.45
C SER A 301 -8.83 -10.36 2.50
N MET A 302 -9.15 -9.82 1.32
CA MET A 302 -8.25 -9.56 0.20
C MET A 302 -8.05 -8.06 0.07
N LEU A 303 -6.81 -7.59 0.23
CA LEU A 303 -6.48 -6.18 -0.03
C LEU A 303 -5.40 -6.10 -1.12
N GLY A 304 -5.68 -5.31 -2.17
CA GLY A 304 -4.73 -5.07 -3.25
C GLY A 304 -3.55 -4.21 -2.76
N LEU A 305 -2.32 -4.63 -3.04
CA LEU A 305 -1.14 -3.86 -2.67
C LEU A 305 -1.13 -2.49 -3.37
N GLY A 306 -1.60 -2.43 -4.62
CA GLY A 306 -1.73 -1.19 -5.39
C GLY A 306 -2.67 -0.17 -4.74
N ASP A 307 -3.73 -0.62 -4.09
CA ASP A 307 -4.74 0.24 -3.47
C ASP A 307 -4.23 0.90 -2.18
N VAL A 308 -3.20 0.31 -1.56
CA VAL A 308 -2.49 0.91 -0.42
C VAL A 308 -1.36 1.81 -0.92
N VAL A 309 -0.58 1.30 -1.87
CA VAL A 309 0.63 1.96 -2.36
C VAL A 309 0.31 3.26 -3.09
N MET A 310 -0.67 3.28 -3.99
CA MET A 310 -0.90 4.42 -4.88
C MET A 310 -1.41 5.65 -4.11
N PRO A 311 -2.46 5.56 -3.28
CA PRO A 311 -2.81 6.64 -2.37
C PRO A 311 -1.71 6.91 -1.33
N GLY A 312 -0.98 5.87 -0.89
CA GLY A 312 0.14 6.00 0.03
C GLY A 312 1.26 6.91 -0.49
N LEU A 313 1.54 6.91 -1.79
CA LEU A 313 2.49 7.84 -2.40
C LEU A 313 2.02 9.31 -2.30
N LEU A 314 0.73 9.56 -2.50
CA LEU A 314 0.15 10.90 -2.30
C LEU A 314 0.29 11.32 -0.84
N LEU A 315 -0.06 10.47 0.11
CA LEU A 315 0.03 10.78 1.55
C LEU A 315 1.48 11.01 1.99
N CYS A 316 2.42 10.23 1.46
CA CYS A 316 3.86 10.40 1.67
C CYS A 316 4.34 11.78 1.16
N PHE A 317 3.90 12.18 -0.03
CA PHE A 317 4.16 13.51 -0.57
C PHE A 317 3.59 14.62 0.32
N VAL A 318 2.35 14.47 0.79
CA VAL A 318 1.69 15.43 1.68
C VAL A 318 2.42 15.55 3.02
N LEU A 319 2.89 14.44 3.59
CA LEU A 319 3.67 14.44 4.84
C LEU A 319 4.98 15.21 4.67
N ARG A 320 5.67 15.02 3.55
CA ARG A 320 6.86 15.80 3.19
C ARG A 320 6.56 17.28 3.05
N TYR A 321 5.42 17.65 2.45
CA TYR A 321 4.96 19.04 2.38
C TYR A 321 4.73 19.65 3.77
N ASP A 322 4.03 18.94 4.64
CA ASP A 322 3.76 19.37 6.01
C ASP A 322 5.07 19.62 6.77
N ALA A 323 6.04 18.72 6.66
CA ALA A 323 7.35 18.87 7.29
C ALA A 323 8.17 20.02 6.70
N TYR A 324 8.14 20.20 5.38
CA TYR A 324 8.78 21.32 4.70
C TYR A 324 8.19 22.67 5.15
N LYS A 325 6.86 22.77 5.22
CA LYS A 325 6.16 23.97 5.69
C LYS A 325 6.50 24.26 7.17
N LYS A 326 6.56 23.22 8.01
CA LYS A 326 6.98 23.35 9.41
C LYS A 326 8.41 23.86 9.53
N ALA A 327 9.32 23.40 8.68
CA ALA A 327 10.71 23.88 8.65
C ALA A 327 10.81 25.36 8.24
N GLN A 328 10.00 25.82 7.27
CA GLN A 328 9.97 27.23 6.86
C GLN A 328 9.34 28.17 7.90
N GLY A 329 8.31 27.70 8.61
CA GLY A 329 7.66 28.47 9.67
C GLY A 329 8.55 28.74 10.89
N VAL A 330 9.62 27.97 11.07
CA VAL A 330 10.61 28.19 12.16
C VAL A 330 11.59 29.31 11.80
N THR A 331 11.80 29.59 10.51
CA THR A 331 12.71 30.64 10.03
C THR A 331 12.05 32.03 9.94
N SER A 332 10.72 32.10 10.05
CA SER A 332 9.95 33.34 10.00
C SER A 332 9.63 33.84 11.40
N ASP A 333 10.51 34.70 11.92
CA ASP A 333 10.31 35.67 13.02
C ASP A 333 9.66 35.15 14.34
N PRO A 334 10.41 35.02 15.46
CA PRO A 334 9.85 34.63 16.77
C PRO A 334 8.88 35.66 17.39
N THR A 335 8.67 36.83 16.78
CA THR A 335 7.88 37.91 17.36
C THR A 335 6.44 38.03 16.84
N LEU A 336 6.08 37.34 15.75
CA LEU A 336 4.73 37.38 15.19
C LEU A 336 4.12 35.98 15.13
N SER A 337 3.47 35.57 16.21
CA SER A 337 2.69 34.34 16.25
C SER A 337 1.60 34.37 15.16
N PRO A 338 1.55 33.41 14.22
CA PRO A 338 0.46 33.36 13.26
C PRO A 338 -0.85 33.05 13.98
N PRO A 339 -2.01 33.49 13.46
CA PRO A 339 -3.30 33.31 14.12
C PRO A 339 -3.56 31.81 14.32
N ARG A 340 -3.58 31.39 15.59
CA ARG A 340 -3.92 30.03 16.05
C ARG A 340 -5.42 29.77 15.84
N GLY A 341 -5.86 29.66 14.59
CA GLY A 341 -7.17 29.10 14.27
C GLY A 341 -7.19 27.59 14.50
N VAL A 342 -8.37 27.03 14.78
CA VAL A 342 -8.59 25.57 14.98
C VAL A 342 -8.03 24.73 13.82
N GLY A 343 -7.94 25.29 12.61
CA GLY A 343 -7.32 24.68 11.42
C GLY A 343 -5.77 24.62 11.40
N SER A 344 -5.07 25.16 12.40
CA SER A 344 -3.60 25.06 12.53
C SER A 344 -3.14 23.72 13.13
N ARG A 345 -4.03 22.95 13.78
CA ARG A 345 -3.69 21.63 14.33
C ARG A 345 -3.88 20.49 13.34
N LEU A 346 -4.77 20.65 12.36
CA LEU A 346 -5.01 19.65 11.31
C LEU A 346 -4.00 19.85 10.19
N THR A 347 -3.02 18.96 10.15
CA THR A 347 -2.04 18.91 9.05
C THR A 347 -2.68 18.30 7.81
N TYR A 348 -2.14 18.61 6.62
CA TYR A 348 -2.68 18.07 5.37
C TYR A 348 -2.65 16.53 5.39
N PHE A 349 -1.61 15.94 6.00
CA PHE A 349 -1.47 14.50 6.14
C PHE A 349 -2.63 13.85 6.91
N HIS A 350 -3.05 14.42 8.04
CA HIS A 350 -4.17 13.87 8.82
C HIS A 350 -5.49 13.94 8.06
N CYS A 351 -5.70 15.03 7.30
CA CYS A 351 -6.88 15.18 6.45
C CYS A 351 -6.90 14.13 5.33
N SER A 352 -5.79 13.94 4.62
CA SER A 352 -5.68 12.92 3.57
C SER A 352 -5.73 11.49 4.12
N LEU A 353 -5.21 11.24 5.33
CA LEU A 353 -5.29 9.95 6.01
C LEU A 353 -6.73 9.61 6.42
N LEU A 354 -7.48 10.60 6.92
CA LEU A 354 -8.91 10.43 7.19
C LEU A 354 -9.69 10.19 5.89
N GLY A 355 -9.35 10.91 4.82
CA GLY A 355 -9.89 10.69 3.49
C GLY A 355 -9.65 9.26 2.98
N TYR A 356 -8.42 8.75 3.14
CA TYR A 356 -8.08 7.36 2.80
C TYR A 356 -8.94 6.36 3.57
N PHE A 357 -9.08 6.55 4.89
CA PHE A 357 -9.93 5.70 5.74
C PHE A 357 -11.40 5.70 5.27
N LEU A 358 -11.98 6.88 5.02
CA LEU A 358 -13.35 7.00 4.52
C LEU A 358 -13.52 6.38 3.13
N GLY A 359 -12.53 6.53 2.25
CA GLY A 359 -12.52 5.91 0.92
C GLY A 359 -12.50 4.38 1.00
N LEU A 360 -11.67 3.80 1.88
CA LEU A 360 -11.59 2.35 2.08
C LEU A 360 -12.86 1.78 2.71
N LEU A 361 -13.45 2.49 3.67
CA LEU A 361 -14.74 2.14 4.26
C LEU A 361 -15.84 2.17 3.20
N THR A 362 -15.89 3.20 2.36
CA THR A 362 -16.87 3.31 1.28
C THR A 362 -16.69 2.19 0.24
N ALA A 363 -15.46 1.87 -0.15
CA ALA A 363 -15.16 0.76 -1.05
C ALA A 363 -15.65 -0.59 -0.47
N THR A 364 -15.45 -0.79 0.83
CA THR A 364 -15.90 -1.98 1.55
C THR A 364 -17.43 -2.10 1.57
N VAL A 365 -18.12 -1.03 2.00
CA VAL A 365 -19.59 -0.98 2.04
C VAL A 365 -20.17 -1.21 0.65
N SER A 366 -19.59 -0.57 -0.37
CA SER A 366 -20.07 -0.69 -1.74
C SER A 366 -19.88 -2.12 -2.28
N SER A 367 -18.74 -2.77 -2.03
CA SER A 367 -18.54 -4.16 -2.45
C SER A 367 -19.55 -5.14 -1.81
N GLU A 368 -19.98 -4.89 -0.58
CA GLU A 368 -21.02 -5.67 0.11
C GLU A 368 -22.40 -5.46 -0.50
N VAL A 369 -22.78 -4.19 -0.75
CA VAL A 369 -24.09 -3.84 -1.31
C VAL A 369 -24.26 -4.42 -2.72
N PHE A 370 -23.23 -4.30 -3.57
CA PHE A 370 -23.30 -4.74 -4.96
C PHE A 370 -22.97 -6.21 -5.17
N LYS A 371 -22.51 -6.93 -4.13
CA LYS A 371 -22.09 -8.36 -4.17
C LYS A 371 -21.16 -8.69 -5.34
N ALA A 372 -20.38 -7.71 -5.78
CA ALA A 372 -19.48 -7.79 -6.91
C ALA A 372 -18.14 -7.13 -6.56
N ALA A 373 -17.07 -7.59 -7.22
CA ALA A 373 -15.76 -6.96 -7.08
C ALA A 373 -15.81 -5.56 -7.72
N GLN A 374 -15.52 -4.54 -6.92
CA GLN A 374 -15.50 -3.15 -7.36
C GLN A 374 -14.08 -2.59 -7.36
N PRO A 375 -13.77 -1.66 -8.27
CA PRO A 375 -12.46 -1.00 -8.32
C PRO A 375 -12.28 -0.14 -7.06
N ALA A 376 -11.31 -0.49 -6.19
CA ALA A 376 -11.13 0.22 -4.92
C ALA A 376 -10.64 1.67 -5.14
N LEU A 377 -9.84 1.90 -6.19
CA LEU A 377 -9.35 3.24 -6.53
C LEU A 377 -10.47 4.20 -6.91
N LEU A 378 -11.62 3.69 -7.36
CA LEU A 378 -12.83 4.49 -7.64
C LEU A 378 -13.27 5.31 -6.42
N TYR A 379 -13.12 4.76 -5.22
CA TYR A 379 -13.47 5.43 -3.98
C TYR A 379 -12.23 6.11 -3.36
N LEU A 380 -11.10 5.43 -3.32
CA LEU A 380 -9.90 5.95 -2.67
C LEU A 380 -9.39 7.27 -3.28
N VAL A 381 -9.39 7.40 -4.61
CA VAL A 381 -8.89 8.59 -5.30
C VAL A 381 -9.68 9.85 -4.95
N PRO A 382 -11.02 9.92 -5.15
CA PRO A 382 -11.77 11.13 -4.81
C PRO A 382 -11.70 11.45 -3.32
N PHE A 383 -11.80 10.44 -2.44
CA PHE A 383 -11.78 10.66 -0.99
C PHE A 383 -10.41 11.09 -0.44
N THR A 384 -9.29 10.81 -1.13
CA THR A 384 -7.96 11.29 -0.71
C THR A 384 -7.58 12.62 -1.39
N LEU A 385 -7.93 12.78 -2.66
CA LEU A 385 -7.53 13.92 -3.47
C LEU A 385 -8.41 15.14 -3.26
N LEU A 386 -9.75 14.99 -3.21
CA LEU A 386 -10.65 16.13 -3.07
C LEU A 386 -10.47 16.88 -1.74
N PRO A 387 -10.41 16.20 -0.57
CA PRO A 387 -10.18 16.91 0.69
C PRO A 387 -8.83 17.63 0.72
N LEU A 388 -7.79 17.04 0.13
CA LEU A 388 -6.47 17.65 0.01
C LEU A 388 -6.52 18.91 -0.86
N LEU A 389 -7.13 18.82 -2.05
CA LEU A 389 -7.25 19.96 -2.97
C LEU A 389 -8.09 21.08 -2.36
N LEU A 390 -9.21 20.73 -1.71
CA LEU A 390 -10.07 21.69 -1.02
C LEU A 390 -9.31 22.38 0.11
N MET A 391 -8.60 21.64 0.95
CA MET A 391 -7.84 22.21 2.05
C MET A 391 -6.66 23.06 1.57
N ALA A 392 -5.97 22.65 0.50
CA ALA A 392 -4.89 23.42 -0.13
C ALA A 392 -5.42 24.70 -0.79
N TYR A 393 -6.62 24.65 -1.37
CA TYR A 393 -7.30 25.81 -1.93
C TYR A 393 -7.70 26.81 -0.83
N LEU A 394 -8.35 26.33 0.25
CA LEU A 394 -8.78 27.16 1.38
C LEU A 394 -7.60 27.82 2.11
N LYS A 395 -6.45 27.15 2.17
CA LYS A 395 -5.21 27.69 2.77
C LYS A 395 -4.38 28.55 1.80
N GLY A 396 -4.75 28.63 0.52
CA GLY A 396 -4.02 29.38 -0.50
C GLY A 396 -2.69 28.76 -0.97
N ASP A 397 -2.33 27.58 -0.47
CA ASP A 397 -1.06 26.90 -0.77
C ASP A 397 -1.12 26.10 -2.09
N LEU A 398 -2.31 25.98 -2.71
CA LEU A 398 -2.54 25.08 -3.85
C LEU A 398 -1.56 25.32 -5.01
N ARG A 399 -1.36 26.58 -5.43
CA ARG A 399 -0.48 26.89 -6.58
C ARG A 399 0.95 26.44 -6.33
N ARG A 400 1.41 26.58 -5.09
CA ARG A 400 2.74 26.20 -4.62
C ARG A 400 2.88 24.68 -4.65
N MET A 401 1.94 23.97 -4.03
CA MET A 401 1.93 22.50 -3.97
C MET A 401 1.75 21.84 -5.36
N TRP A 402 1.03 22.50 -6.26
CA TRP A 402 0.75 22.04 -7.62
C TRP A 402 1.98 22.02 -8.52
N SER A 403 2.81 23.06 -8.45
CA SER A 403 3.77 23.39 -9.50
C SER A 403 5.22 23.26 -9.04
N GLU A 404 5.50 23.50 -7.76
CA GLU A 404 6.88 23.50 -7.27
C GLU A 404 7.33 22.05 -7.00
N PRO A 405 8.29 21.52 -7.77
CA PRO A 405 8.91 20.28 -7.39
C PRO A 405 9.67 20.51 -6.08
N PHE A 406 9.54 19.60 -5.12
CA PHE A 406 10.32 19.61 -3.87
C PHE A 406 11.83 19.45 -4.06
N ILE A 407 12.29 19.35 -5.31
CA ILE A 407 13.70 19.33 -5.64
C ILE A 407 14.27 20.63 -5.09
N ALA A 408 15.13 20.47 -4.09
CA ALA A 408 15.81 21.52 -3.39
C ALA A 408 16.17 22.62 -4.38
N GLN A 409 15.73 23.86 -4.10
CA GLN A 409 16.47 25.00 -4.61
C GLN A 409 17.93 24.76 -4.22
N GLN A 410 18.79 24.48 -5.20
CA GLN A 410 20.16 24.93 -5.09
C GLN A 410 20.05 26.41 -4.70
N PRO A 411 20.66 26.86 -3.60
CA PRO A 411 20.71 28.29 -3.34
C PRO A 411 21.38 28.89 -4.57
N SER A 412 20.64 29.79 -5.21
CA SER A 412 21.06 30.56 -6.36
C SER A 412 22.51 30.98 -6.19
N LYS A 413 23.35 30.64 -7.17
CA LYS A 413 24.62 31.34 -7.39
C LYS A 413 24.28 32.81 -7.66
N GLN A 414 24.24 33.61 -6.60
CA GLN A 414 24.33 35.06 -6.68
C GLN A 414 25.22 35.52 -5.53
N LEU A 415 26.49 35.75 -5.87
CA LEU A 415 27.29 36.93 -5.48
C LEU A 415 28.74 36.68 -5.93
N GLU A 416 29.01 36.97 -7.20
CA GLU A 416 30.31 37.54 -7.59
C GLU A 416 29.97 38.82 -8.36
N VAL A 417 30.16 39.94 -7.67
CA VAL A 417 30.44 41.26 -8.26
C VAL A 417 31.90 41.54 -7.95
#